data_AF-A0A9D4NWK3-F1
#
_entry.id   AF-A0A9D4NWK3-F1
#
_cell.length_a   1.000
_cell.length_b   1.000
_cell.length_c   1.000
_cell.angle_alpha   90.00
_cell.angle_beta   90.00
_cell.angle_gamma   90.00
#
_symmetry.space_group_name_H-M   'P 1'
#
loop_
_entity.id
_entity.type
_entity.pdbx_description
1 polymer ?
#
loop_
_entity_poly.entity_id
_entity_poly.type
_entity_poly.pdbx_seq_one_letter_code
_entity_poly.pdbx_strand_id
1 'polypeptide(L)'
;MRLNLQQKTFNVGINDYPPFILLHGDGHCRQHQQQSQSQHQQQSQSCRPDGIEIRLLEILEFYYNFTSNLIPFAGRYGRMENGTWNGIVHGLLNGNIDFGLGGVTLRNDRIQVIDYLHPHWTDQFSFATSPIERKHKIQQFLHPFSTDVWLALILVFIMFFLVDRLMINVMSTTNTTKRHYRGRYEQHCVWIALRSLLRQPYQWMIGTEKVAESFPQRIILGIWMLNIAVLTSIYSGGLLSELTVPNSNIIDSIEKLADACQSGRLTMFGTVKDFNFFRNFTRKKSLENCQETISMQKSGIEKLVEKTIEMKMVNGHYQARKRRKKYDNIIGTFVSRERANFLQNCYGLDALYLPPSNYESTFFTLWVAIPISPKNFHYQTEFNDVISQLKSSGILKLWAEHISLDAKTSYYKHKASKFHEYSDKDMDNSDDSDEIIVSKITLNHMHIVFIVLIICLINSTIIFSLEILIACLRFQCDRNDRLKIHPFKIDC
;
A
#
# COMPACT_ATOMS: atom_id res chain seq x y z
N MET A 1 29.13 44.53 -17.72
CA MET A 1 30.17 43.58 -18.15
C MET A 1 29.82 42.22 -17.55
N ARG A 2 29.83 41.15 -18.35
CA ARG A 2 29.61 39.78 -17.86
C ARG A 2 30.82 39.35 -17.04
N LEU A 3 30.60 38.87 -15.82
CA LEU A 3 31.68 38.33 -14.97
C LEU A 3 32.35 37.15 -15.69
N ASN A 4 33.68 37.12 -15.72
CA ASN A 4 34.46 36.06 -16.36
C ASN A 4 35.56 35.60 -15.39
N LEU A 5 35.59 34.30 -15.08
CA LEU A 5 36.38 33.68 -14.03
C LEU A 5 37.34 32.60 -14.58
N GLN A 6 37.82 32.75 -15.82
CA GLN A 6 38.69 31.82 -16.59
C GLN A 6 39.92 31.24 -15.88
N GLN A 7 40.38 31.83 -14.76
CA GLN A 7 41.53 31.37 -13.99
C GLN A 7 41.18 31.00 -12.53
N LYS A 8 39.91 31.01 -12.16
CA LYS A 8 39.47 30.70 -10.80
C LYS A 8 39.03 29.24 -10.73
N THR A 9 39.62 28.51 -9.79
CA THR A 9 39.17 27.18 -9.41
C THR A 9 38.51 27.27 -8.04
N PHE A 10 37.27 26.79 -7.94
CA PHE A 10 36.55 26.75 -6.66
C PHE A 10 36.60 25.34 -6.07
N ASN A 11 36.81 25.27 -4.76
CA ASN A 11 36.72 24.04 -4.00
C ASN A 11 35.28 23.82 -3.56
N VAL A 12 34.66 22.72 -4.01
CA VAL A 12 33.23 22.47 -3.83
C VAL A 12 33.04 21.26 -2.93
N GLY A 13 32.46 21.46 -1.76
CA GLY A 13 32.12 20.36 -0.87
C GLY A 13 30.87 19.62 -1.36
N ILE A 14 30.93 18.29 -1.52
CA ILE A 14 29.81 17.48 -2.02
C ILE A 14 29.40 16.39 -1.03
N ASN A 15 28.10 16.11 -0.96
CA ASN A 15 27.51 14.99 -0.23
C ASN A 15 26.51 14.23 -1.11
N ASP A 16 26.47 12.91 -1.00
CA ASP A 16 25.50 12.06 -1.70
C ASP A 16 24.09 12.29 -1.12
N TYR A 17 23.22 12.93 -1.89
CA TYR A 17 21.86 13.24 -1.47
C TYR A 17 20.91 13.33 -2.67
N PRO A 18 20.41 12.18 -3.16
CA PRO A 18 19.47 12.16 -4.28
C PRO A 18 18.15 12.86 -3.93
N PRO A 19 17.52 13.55 -4.90
CA PRO A 19 17.91 13.71 -6.32
C PRO A 19 18.89 14.88 -6.59
N PHE A 20 19.34 15.59 -5.56
CA PHE A 20 20.19 16.78 -5.72
C PHE A 20 21.61 16.44 -6.17
N ILE A 21 22.19 15.40 -5.58
CA ILE A 21 23.48 14.82 -5.97
C ILE A 21 23.42 13.30 -5.93
N LEU A 22 23.90 12.69 -6.99
CA LEU A 22 24.12 11.26 -7.18
C LEU A 22 25.62 11.06 -7.39
N LEU A 23 26.34 10.67 -6.32
CA LEU A 23 27.80 10.46 -6.43
C LEU A 23 28.18 9.13 -7.09
N HIS A 24 27.23 8.20 -7.17
CA HIS A 24 27.41 6.93 -7.85
C HIS A 24 26.34 6.85 -8.93
N GLY A 25 26.78 6.80 -10.19
CA GLY A 25 25.89 6.66 -11.34
C GLY A 25 25.08 5.38 -11.21
N ASP A 26 23.76 5.54 -11.30
CA ASP A 26 22.74 4.50 -11.20
C ASP A 26 22.76 3.64 -9.92
N GLY A 27 21.59 3.11 -9.55
CA GLY A 27 21.43 2.16 -8.44
C GLY A 27 22.29 0.87 -8.54
N HIS A 28 23.13 0.74 -9.57
CA HIS A 28 24.04 -0.37 -9.81
C HIS A 28 25.21 -0.45 -8.82
N CYS A 29 25.69 0.65 -8.23
CA CYS A 29 26.86 0.57 -7.35
C CYS A 29 26.55 0.14 -5.89
N ARG A 30 25.31 0.26 -5.41
CA ARG A 30 25.00 -0.12 -4.02
C ARG A 30 24.86 -1.63 -3.80
N GLN A 31 24.47 -2.39 -4.81
CA GLN A 31 24.35 -3.86 -4.66
C GLN A 31 25.72 -4.57 -4.75
N HIS A 32 26.68 -4.01 -5.49
CA HIS A 32 28.01 -4.62 -5.59
C HIS A 32 28.92 -4.44 -4.36
N GLN A 33 28.63 -3.50 -3.46
CA GLN A 33 29.47 -3.31 -2.25
C GLN A 33 29.07 -4.19 -1.05
N GLN A 34 27.93 -4.87 -1.07
CA GLN A 34 27.53 -5.78 0.02
C GLN A 34 28.06 -7.21 -0.13
N GLN A 35 28.62 -7.58 -1.29
CA GLN A 35 29.19 -8.92 -1.54
C GLN A 35 30.71 -8.98 -1.65
N SER A 36 31.41 -7.84 -1.62
CA SER A 36 32.88 -7.80 -1.83
C SER A 36 33.63 -7.28 -0.60
N GLN A 37 33.45 -7.93 0.55
CA GLN A 37 34.45 -7.89 1.63
C GLN A 37 35.41 -9.07 1.49
N SER A 38 36.19 -9.05 0.42
CA SER A 38 37.37 -9.90 0.27
C SER A 38 38.29 -9.28 -0.78
N GLN A 39 39.35 -8.66 -0.28
CA GLN A 39 40.65 -8.42 -0.90
C GLN A 39 40.72 -8.48 -2.44
N HIS A 40 40.80 -7.32 -3.10
CA HIS A 40 41.94 -6.90 -3.93
C HIS A 40 41.63 -5.58 -4.64
N GLN A 41 42.67 -4.75 -4.79
CA GLN A 41 42.68 -3.48 -5.53
C GLN A 41 42.13 -3.68 -6.95
N GLN A 42 41.03 -3.01 -7.30
CA GLN A 42 40.61 -2.83 -8.69
C GLN A 42 40.18 -1.38 -8.90
N GLN A 43 40.74 -0.79 -9.96
CA GLN A 43 40.55 0.58 -10.44
C GLN A 43 39.09 1.01 -10.38
N SER A 44 38.83 2.08 -9.63
CA SER A 44 37.57 2.79 -9.60
C SER A 44 37.33 3.44 -10.96
N GLN A 45 36.49 2.81 -11.79
CA GLN A 45 35.88 3.45 -12.95
C GLN A 45 35.14 4.69 -12.41
N SER A 46 35.62 5.90 -12.72
CA SER A 46 35.08 7.12 -12.14
C SER A 46 33.68 7.37 -12.69
N CYS A 47 32.64 6.98 -11.95
CA CYS A 47 31.28 7.41 -12.27
C CYS A 47 31.22 8.94 -12.20
N ARG A 48 30.81 9.58 -13.30
CA ARG A 48 30.58 11.02 -13.31
C ARG A 48 29.41 11.33 -12.35
N PRO A 49 29.57 12.25 -11.39
CA PRO A 49 28.47 12.69 -10.55
C PRO A 49 27.35 13.28 -11.42
N ASP A 50 26.10 13.03 -11.06
CA ASP A 50 24.92 13.67 -11.66
C ASP A 50 24.01 14.21 -10.55
N GLY A 51 22.96 14.93 -10.90
CA GLY A 51 22.00 15.50 -9.97
C GLY A 51 21.65 16.94 -10.30
N ILE A 52 20.58 17.45 -9.68
CA ILE A 52 20.10 18.81 -9.92
C ILE A 52 21.19 19.85 -9.64
N GLU A 53 21.91 19.71 -8.52
CA GLU A 53 22.94 20.67 -8.12
C GLU A 53 24.24 20.51 -8.92
N ILE A 54 24.52 19.29 -9.43
CA ILE A 54 25.66 19.06 -10.33
C ILE A 54 25.41 19.71 -11.70
N ARG A 55 24.23 19.50 -12.29
CA ARG A 55 23.84 20.15 -13.56
C ARG A 55 23.80 21.67 -13.42
N LEU A 56 23.34 22.18 -12.28
CA LEU A 56 23.40 23.60 -11.95
C LEU A 56 24.84 24.11 -11.91
N LEU A 57 25.75 23.38 -11.25
CA LEU A 57 27.17 23.71 -11.20
C LEU A 57 27.80 23.75 -12.59
N GLU A 58 27.52 22.77 -13.45
CA GLU A 58 28.04 22.73 -14.83
C GLU A 58 27.58 23.94 -15.66
N ILE A 59 26.34 24.40 -15.49
CA ILE A 59 25.87 25.63 -16.14
C ILE A 59 26.61 26.85 -15.60
N LEU A 60 26.82 26.94 -14.29
CA LEU A 60 27.55 28.07 -13.69
C LEU A 60 29.01 28.10 -14.15
N GLU A 61 29.66 26.94 -14.21
CA GLU A 61 31.02 26.77 -14.75
C GLU A 61 31.11 27.26 -16.18
N PHE A 62 30.17 26.82 -17.05
CA PHE A 62 30.13 27.26 -18.44
C PHE A 62 29.79 28.75 -18.57
N TYR A 63 28.87 29.27 -17.75
CA TYR A 63 28.40 30.65 -17.86
C TYR A 63 29.45 31.68 -17.42
N TYR A 64 30.20 31.37 -16.37
CA TYR A 64 31.23 32.24 -15.81
C TYR A 64 32.66 31.81 -16.17
N ASN A 65 32.83 30.71 -16.90
CA ASN A 65 34.11 30.10 -17.26
C ASN A 65 35.02 29.80 -16.05
N PHE A 66 34.52 29.23 -14.96
CA PHE A 66 35.39 28.76 -13.86
C PHE A 66 35.52 27.23 -13.88
N THR A 67 36.44 26.70 -13.07
CA THR A 67 36.59 25.25 -12.86
C THR A 67 36.26 24.89 -11.41
N SER A 68 35.72 23.71 -11.15
CA SER A 68 35.49 23.22 -9.78
C SER A 68 36.31 21.99 -9.44
N ASN A 69 36.67 21.89 -8.16
CA ASN A 69 37.25 20.69 -7.57
C ASN A 69 36.27 20.11 -6.53
N LEU A 70 35.77 18.90 -6.78
CA LEU A 70 34.74 18.27 -5.94
C LEU A 70 35.39 17.51 -4.77
N ILE A 71 35.03 17.89 -3.55
CA ILE A 71 35.59 17.32 -2.30
C ILE A 71 34.46 16.62 -1.51
N PRO A 72 34.51 15.29 -1.32
CA PRO A 72 33.46 14.56 -0.61
C PRO A 72 33.51 14.74 0.92
N PHE A 73 32.37 15.02 1.54
CA PHE A 73 32.22 15.21 3.00
C PHE A 73 31.51 14.05 3.71
N ALA A 74 31.32 12.91 3.06
CA ALA A 74 30.77 11.67 3.61
C ALA A 74 29.45 11.87 4.40
N GLY A 75 28.54 12.70 3.88
CA GLY A 75 27.22 12.95 4.44
C GLY A 75 27.20 13.91 5.64
N ARG A 76 28.32 14.56 5.96
CA ARG A 76 28.39 15.52 7.07
C ARG A 76 28.09 16.93 6.58
N TYR A 77 26.87 17.41 6.85
CA TYR A 77 26.44 18.77 6.46
C TYR A 77 26.96 19.88 7.35
N GLY A 78 27.16 19.59 8.63
CA GLY A 78 27.63 20.55 9.60
C GLY A 78 26.62 20.81 10.70
N ARG A 79 27.07 20.46 11.90
CA ARG A 79 26.39 20.61 13.18
C ARG A 79 27.40 21.12 14.19
N MET A 80 26.91 21.90 15.15
CA MET A 80 27.67 22.27 16.33
C MET A 80 27.79 21.07 17.27
N GLU A 81 28.99 20.52 17.40
CA GLU A 81 29.37 19.45 18.33
C GLU A 81 30.52 19.99 19.21
N ASN A 82 30.32 19.99 20.53
CA ASN A 82 31.29 20.50 21.51
C ASN A 82 31.83 21.92 21.23
N GLY A 83 30.95 22.83 20.80
CA GLY A 83 31.32 24.22 20.48
C GLY A 83 31.98 24.42 19.11
N THR A 84 32.23 23.35 18.36
CA THR A 84 32.82 23.42 17.01
C THR A 84 31.85 22.92 15.94
N TRP A 85 31.85 23.56 14.79
CA TRP A 85 31.12 23.06 13.62
C TRP A 85 31.90 21.90 12.99
N ASN A 86 31.20 20.91 12.43
CA ASN A 86 31.77 19.84 11.62
C ASN A 86 31.30 19.93 10.15
N GLY A 87 31.73 18.99 9.29
CA GLY A 87 31.19 18.80 7.92
C GLY A 87 31.38 19.99 6.97
N ILE A 88 30.45 20.16 6.02
CA ILE A 88 30.46 21.25 5.03
C ILE A 88 30.55 22.63 5.71
N VAL A 89 29.75 22.90 6.76
CA VAL A 89 29.80 24.18 7.48
C VAL A 89 31.21 24.48 8.01
N HIS A 90 31.88 23.50 8.60
CA HIS A 90 33.27 23.65 9.06
C HIS A 90 34.23 23.96 7.92
N GLY A 91 34.08 23.26 6.79
CA GLY A 91 34.90 23.49 5.61
C GLY A 91 34.76 24.92 5.07
N LEU A 92 33.54 25.47 5.06
CA LEU A 92 33.25 26.83 4.61
C LEU A 92 33.85 27.90 5.55
N LEU A 93 33.74 27.69 6.86
CA LEU A 93 34.27 28.61 7.90
C LEU A 93 35.79 28.70 7.89
N ASN A 94 36.45 27.57 7.63
CA ASN A 94 37.90 27.50 7.54
C ASN A 94 38.43 27.97 6.18
N GLY A 95 37.57 28.14 5.17
CA GLY A 95 37.98 28.49 3.81
C GLY A 95 38.57 27.31 3.02
N ASN A 96 38.34 26.07 3.46
CA ASN A 96 38.78 24.87 2.75
C ASN A 96 37.92 24.60 1.51
N ILE A 97 36.66 25.03 1.54
CA ILE A 97 35.72 25.00 0.43
C ILE A 97 35.07 26.36 0.27
N ASP A 98 34.72 26.70 -0.97
CA ASP A 98 34.11 27.98 -1.34
C ASP A 98 32.59 27.90 -1.35
N PHE A 99 32.03 26.76 -1.75
CA PHE A 99 30.59 26.48 -1.61
C PHE A 99 30.33 24.98 -1.42
N GLY A 100 29.17 24.66 -0.85
CA GLY A 100 28.75 23.30 -0.53
C GLY A 100 27.50 22.87 -1.29
N LEU A 101 27.55 21.68 -1.89
CA LEU A 101 26.43 21.02 -2.55
C LEU A 101 26.08 19.72 -1.82
N GLY A 102 24.84 19.25 -2.00
CA GLY A 102 24.30 18.03 -1.43
C GLY A 102 22.89 18.22 -0.87
N GLY A 103 22.09 19.12 -1.42
CA GLY A 103 20.74 19.41 -0.91
C GLY A 103 20.76 20.07 0.48
N VAL A 104 21.66 21.04 0.70
CA VAL A 104 21.81 21.70 2.00
C VAL A 104 20.60 22.57 2.29
N THR A 105 19.95 22.32 3.42
CA THR A 105 18.81 23.13 3.85
C THR A 105 19.26 24.41 4.55
N LEU A 106 18.55 25.49 4.25
CA LEU A 106 18.66 26.78 4.92
C LEU A 106 18.15 26.62 6.36
N ARG A 107 19.04 26.77 7.34
CA ARG A 107 18.71 26.61 8.76
C ARG A 107 19.18 27.82 9.56
N ASN A 108 18.36 28.23 10.52
CA ASN A 108 18.62 29.42 11.33
C ASN A 108 19.96 29.34 12.10
N ASP A 109 20.35 28.17 12.59
CA ASP A 109 21.62 27.98 13.29
C ASP A 109 22.84 28.08 12.36
N ARG A 110 22.68 27.80 11.05
CA ARG A 110 23.76 27.89 10.06
C ARG A 110 23.86 29.28 9.44
N ILE A 111 22.73 29.95 9.21
CA ILE A 111 22.70 31.33 8.65
C ILE A 111 23.48 32.31 9.52
N GLN A 112 23.57 32.06 10.83
CA GLN A 112 24.33 32.92 11.75
C GLN A 112 25.86 32.84 11.56
N VAL A 113 26.36 31.80 10.88
CA VAL A 113 27.80 31.55 10.75
C VAL A 113 28.27 31.46 9.29
N ILE A 114 27.38 31.14 8.35
CA ILE A 114 27.69 31.04 6.92
C ILE A 114 26.59 31.70 6.09
N ASP A 115 26.97 32.18 4.91
CA ASP A 115 26.05 32.77 3.95
C ASP A 115 25.52 31.72 2.96
N TYR A 116 24.43 32.07 2.27
CA TYR A 116 23.77 31.20 1.30
C TYR A 116 23.47 31.95 0.00
N LEU A 117 23.49 31.21 -1.12
CA LEU A 117 22.90 31.68 -2.38
C LEU A 117 21.37 31.64 -2.33
N HIS A 118 20.74 32.25 -3.33
CA HIS A 118 19.29 32.24 -3.48
C HIS A 118 18.75 30.79 -3.45
N PRO A 119 17.73 30.50 -2.63
CA PRO A 119 17.16 29.16 -2.54
C PRO A 119 16.67 28.69 -3.91
N HIS A 120 17.31 27.67 -4.46
CA HIS A 120 17.02 27.18 -5.80
C HIS A 120 15.87 26.16 -5.79
N TRP A 121 15.61 25.50 -4.64
CA TRP A 121 14.55 24.50 -4.50
C TRP A 121 13.76 24.66 -3.20
N THR A 122 12.47 24.31 -3.28
CA THR A 122 11.54 24.30 -2.14
C THR A 122 11.05 22.87 -1.95
N ASP A 123 11.40 22.28 -0.81
CA ASP A 123 11.04 20.92 -0.43
C ASP A 123 10.10 20.94 0.78
N GLN A 124 9.52 19.79 1.13
CA GLN A 124 8.58 19.62 2.24
C GLN A 124 9.08 18.52 3.16
N PHE A 125 9.20 18.83 4.44
CA PHE A 125 9.52 17.81 5.44
C PHE A 125 8.23 17.07 5.82
N SER A 126 8.21 15.76 5.60
CA SER A 126 7.06 14.90 5.87
C SER A 126 7.53 13.60 6.52
N PHE A 127 6.65 12.61 6.53
CA PHE A 127 6.94 11.27 6.98
C PHE A 127 6.65 10.29 5.86
N ALA A 128 7.30 9.13 5.91
CA ALA A 128 7.01 8.02 5.03
C ALA A 128 6.86 6.75 5.87
N THR A 129 5.93 5.88 5.48
CA THR A 129 5.64 4.64 6.20
C THR A 129 5.82 3.44 5.29
N SER A 130 6.00 2.26 5.88
CA SER A 130 5.82 0.99 5.16
C SER A 130 4.38 0.96 4.61
N PRO A 131 4.18 0.52 3.36
CA PRO A 131 2.84 0.40 2.82
C PRO A 131 2.04 -0.62 3.62
N ILE A 132 0.82 -0.25 3.96
CA ILE A 132 -0.08 -1.11 4.69
C ILE A 132 -0.65 -2.10 3.66
N GLU A 133 -0.18 -3.35 3.71
CA GLU A 133 -0.80 -4.41 2.94
C GLU A 133 -2.27 -4.48 3.32
N ARG A 134 -3.14 -4.26 2.32
CA ARG A 134 -4.59 -4.44 2.47
C ARG A 134 -4.82 -5.92 2.74
N LYS A 135 -4.80 -6.34 4.01
CA LYS A 135 -5.18 -7.70 4.38
C LYS A 135 -6.65 -7.87 3.97
N HIS A 136 -6.88 -8.59 2.87
CA HIS A 136 -8.21 -8.96 2.40
C HIS A 136 -8.84 -9.86 3.46
N LYS A 137 -9.61 -9.25 4.36
CA LYS A 137 -10.32 -10.00 5.39
C LYS A 137 -11.57 -10.58 4.75
N ILE A 138 -11.81 -11.87 4.97
CA ILE A 138 -13.08 -12.59 4.71
C ILE A 138 -14.29 -11.77 5.17
N GLN A 139 -14.10 -10.98 6.23
CA GLN A 139 -15.09 -10.07 6.80
C GLN A 139 -15.59 -8.99 5.83
N GLN A 140 -14.84 -8.60 4.78
CA GLN A 140 -15.28 -7.55 3.84
C GLN A 140 -16.58 -7.92 3.12
N PHE A 141 -16.83 -9.20 2.82
CA PHE A 141 -18.07 -9.64 2.18
C PHE A 141 -19.25 -9.77 3.16
N LEU A 142 -18.98 -9.96 4.46
CA LEU A 142 -19.99 -10.05 5.50
C LEU A 142 -20.33 -8.68 6.13
N HIS A 143 -19.43 -7.70 5.97
CA HIS A 143 -19.51 -6.35 6.51
C HIS A 143 -20.73 -5.51 6.05
N PRO A 144 -21.28 -5.65 4.82
CA PRO A 144 -22.39 -4.82 4.37
C PRO A 144 -23.65 -4.91 5.25
N PHE A 145 -23.80 -6.02 5.99
CA PHE A 145 -24.84 -6.20 6.98
C PHE A 145 -24.25 -6.40 8.37
N SER A 146 -24.86 -5.77 9.38
CA SER A 146 -24.51 -6.02 10.77
C SER A 146 -24.85 -7.47 11.15
N THR A 147 -24.18 -7.98 12.20
CA THR A 147 -24.45 -9.30 12.77
C THR A 147 -25.93 -9.50 13.10
N ASP A 148 -26.61 -8.44 13.53
CA ASP A 148 -28.02 -8.47 13.91
C ASP A 148 -28.93 -8.73 12.71
N VAL A 149 -28.61 -8.14 11.55
CA VAL A 149 -29.37 -8.38 10.30
C VAL A 149 -29.18 -9.81 9.82
N TRP A 150 -27.95 -10.35 9.92
CA TRP A 150 -27.69 -11.75 9.60
C TRP A 150 -28.47 -12.71 10.51
N LEU A 151 -28.52 -12.43 11.82
CA LEU A 151 -29.30 -13.21 12.78
C LEU A 151 -30.81 -13.11 12.52
N ALA A 152 -31.31 -11.92 12.19
CA ALA A 152 -32.71 -11.71 11.82
C ALA A 152 -33.09 -12.50 10.56
N LEU A 153 -32.21 -12.55 9.55
CA LEU A 153 -32.43 -13.35 8.35
C LEU A 153 -32.52 -14.84 8.67
N ILE A 154 -31.62 -15.36 9.52
CA ILE A 154 -31.69 -16.75 10.00
C ILE A 154 -33.01 -17.02 10.74
N LEU A 155 -33.43 -16.11 11.62
CA LEU A 155 -34.69 -16.21 12.35
C LEU A 155 -35.89 -16.30 11.40
N VAL A 156 -35.93 -15.47 10.35
CA VAL A 156 -37.00 -15.49 9.34
C VAL A 156 -37.07 -16.84 8.62
N PHE A 157 -35.93 -17.44 8.27
CA PHE A 157 -35.91 -18.79 7.68
C PHE A 157 -36.40 -19.87 8.65
N ILE A 158 -36.07 -19.75 9.94
CA ILE A 158 -36.62 -20.63 10.98
C ILE A 158 -38.14 -20.46 11.08
N MET A 159 -38.66 -19.24 10.99
CA MET A 159 -40.10 -18.98 11.00
C MET A 159 -40.79 -19.60 9.78
N PHE A 160 -40.23 -19.48 8.57
CA PHE A 160 -40.76 -20.17 7.39
C PHE A 160 -40.77 -21.69 7.57
N PHE A 161 -39.72 -22.26 8.18
CA PHE A 161 -39.67 -23.69 8.47
C PHE A 161 -40.75 -24.12 9.48
N LEU A 162 -40.97 -23.34 10.53
CA LEU A 162 -42.02 -23.61 11.52
C LEU A 162 -43.42 -23.51 10.89
N VAL A 163 -43.65 -22.49 10.06
CA VAL A 163 -44.92 -22.32 9.32
C VAL A 163 -45.17 -23.50 8.39
N ASP A 164 -44.16 -23.96 7.64
CA ASP A 164 -44.26 -25.17 6.81
C ASP A 164 -44.69 -26.39 7.64
N ARG A 165 -44.06 -26.62 8.80
CA ARG A 165 -44.40 -27.73 9.70
C ARG A 165 -45.81 -27.62 10.30
N LEU A 166 -46.20 -26.42 10.72
CA LEU A 166 -47.53 -26.16 11.27
C LEU A 166 -48.61 -26.38 10.20
N MET A 167 -48.41 -25.89 8.99
CA MET A 167 -49.34 -26.06 7.87
C MET A 167 -49.53 -27.55 7.53
N ILE A 168 -48.44 -28.33 7.49
CA ILE A 168 -48.51 -29.79 7.27
C ILE A 168 -49.30 -30.47 8.39
N ASN A 169 -49.05 -30.12 9.66
CA ASN A 169 -49.73 -30.72 10.81
C ASN A 169 -51.22 -30.37 10.88
N VAL A 170 -51.60 -29.11 10.65
CA VAL A 170 -53.00 -28.68 10.67
C VAL A 170 -53.79 -29.35 9.55
N MET A 171 -53.25 -29.37 8.33
CA MET A 171 -53.92 -29.97 7.16
C MET A 171 -53.97 -31.51 7.22
N SER A 172 -53.06 -32.15 7.96
CA SER A 172 -53.06 -33.60 8.21
C SER A 172 -54.30 -34.11 8.98
N THR A 173 -55.02 -33.20 9.67
CA THR A 173 -56.15 -33.55 10.55
C THR A 173 -57.46 -33.76 9.78
N THR A 174 -57.57 -33.25 8.54
CA THR A 174 -58.75 -33.47 7.68
C THR A 174 -58.52 -34.69 6.78
N ASN A 175 -59.20 -35.80 7.07
CA ASN A 175 -58.97 -37.11 6.44
C ASN A 175 -59.37 -37.20 4.94
N THR A 176 -60.01 -36.20 4.35
CA THR A 176 -60.62 -36.32 3.00
C THR A 176 -59.72 -35.89 1.83
N THR A 177 -58.53 -35.35 2.08
CA THR A 177 -57.68 -34.74 1.03
C THR A 177 -56.24 -35.28 0.98
N LYS A 178 -55.98 -36.44 1.60
CA LYS A 178 -54.61 -37.01 1.76
C LYS A 178 -53.89 -37.41 0.47
N ARG A 179 -54.59 -37.64 -0.65
CA ARG A 179 -53.97 -38.14 -1.91
C ARG A 179 -53.64 -37.04 -2.93
N HIS A 180 -54.42 -35.95 -2.98
CA HIS A 180 -54.21 -34.85 -3.94
C HIS A 180 -53.20 -33.80 -3.46
N TYR A 181 -53.04 -33.66 -2.13
CA TYR A 181 -52.14 -32.69 -1.54
C TYR A 181 -50.71 -33.23 -1.33
N ARG A 182 -50.52 -34.55 -1.30
CA ARG A 182 -49.21 -35.19 -1.07
C ARG A 182 -48.17 -34.86 -2.15
N GLY A 183 -48.59 -34.61 -3.39
CA GLY A 183 -47.70 -34.16 -4.48
C GLY A 183 -47.66 -32.65 -4.70
N ARG A 184 -48.43 -31.86 -3.93
CA ARG A 184 -48.53 -30.39 -4.06
C ARG A 184 -47.68 -29.64 -3.02
N TYR A 185 -47.44 -30.28 -1.86
CA TYR A 185 -46.60 -29.78 -0.76
C TYR A 185 -45.11 -30.17 -0.86
N GLU A 186 -44.65 -30.73 -1.98
CA GLU A 186 -43.21 -30.94 -2.22
C GLU A 186 -42.45 -29.62 -2.43
N GLN A 187 -43.15 -28.48 -2.40
CA GLN A 187 -42.57 -27.14 -2.45
C GLN A 187 -42.52 -26.54 -1.05
N HIS A 188 -41.51 -26.91 -0.26
CA HIS A 188 -41.27 -26.30 1.05
C HIS A 188 -41.17 -24.77 0.90
N CYS A 189 -41.96 -23.99 1.67
CA CYS A 189 -41.88 -22.53 1.65
C CYS A 189 -40.47 -22.03 1.95
N VAL A 190 -39.72 -22.75 2.78
CA VAL A 190 -38.28 -22.49 3.01
C VAL A 190 -37.47 -22.52 1.70
N TRP A 191 -37.74 -23.48 0.82
CA TRP A 191 -37.04 -23.62 -0.45
C TRP A 191 -37.43 -22.52 -1.45
N ILE A 192 -38.70 -22.14 -1.46
CA ILE A 192 -39.21 -21.00 -2.25
C ILE A 192 -38.57 -19.68 -1.77
N ALA A 193 -38.53 -19.48 -0.45
CA ALA A 193 -37.91 -18.32 0.20
C ALA A 193 -36.40 -18.24 -0.09
N LEU A 194 -35.70 -19.37 -0.08
CA LEU A 194 -34.27 -19.43 -0.38
C LEU A 194 -33.96 -19.13 -1.85
N ARG A 195 -34.72 -19.70 -2.79
CA ARG A 195 -34.53 -19.44 -4.23
C ARG A 195 -34.82 -17.99 -4.61
N SER A 196 -35.89 -17.44 -4.04
CA SER A 196 -36.24 -16.03 -4.25
C SER A 196 -35.15 -15.09 -3.67
N LEU A 197 -34.58 -15.40 -2.50
CA LEU A 197 -33.45 -14.65 -1.93
C LEU A 197 -32.22 -14.66 -2.87
N LEU A 198 -31.90 -15.81 -3.48
CA LEU A 198 -30.81 -15.97 -4.43
C LEU A 198 -31.10 -15.36 -5.82
N ARG A 199 -32.23 -14.66 -6.00
CA ARG A 199 -32.74 -14.16 -7.28
C ARG A 199 -32.82 -15.24 -8.37
N GLN A 200 -33.00 -16.50 -7.97
CA GLN A 200 -33.21 -17.59 -8.92
C GLN A 200 -34.69 -17.63 -9.32
N PRO A 201 -35.01 -17.62 -10.62
CA PRO A 201 -36.39 -17.72 -11.06
C PRO A 201 -36.96 -19.06 -10.61
N TYR A 202 -38.09 -19.01 -9.91
CA TYR A 202 -38.86 -20.22 -9.62
C TYR A 202 -39.69 -20.56 -10.87
N GLN A 203 -39.53 -21.77 -11.40
CA GLN A 203 -40.13 -22.28 -12.65
C GLN A 203 -41.63 -21.97 -12.81
N TRP A 204 -42.33 -21.78 -11.70
CA TRP A 204 -43.77 -21.54 -11.66
C TRP A 204 -44.22 -20.10 -11.92
N MET A 205 -43.31 -19.14 -11.99
CA MET A 205 -43.63 -17.75 -12.34
C MET A 205 -43.79 -17.54 -13.86
N ILE A 206 -43.43 -18.55 -14.66
CA ILE A 206 -43.51 -18.56 -16.12
C ILE A 206 -44.55 -19.61 -16.54
N GLY A 207 -45.83 -19.27 -16.42
CA GLY A 207 -46.88 -19.85 -17.28
C GLY A 207 -47.42 -21.26 -16.97
N THR A 208 -47.63 -21.66 -15.72
CA THR A 208 -48.51 -22.83 -15.43
C THR A 208 -49.59 -22.50 -14.40
N GLU A 209 -50.83 -22.96 -14.68
CA GLU A 209 -52.13 -22.59 -14.11
C GLU A 209 -52.32 -22.75 -12.59
N LYS A 210 -51.29 -23.10 -11.83
CA LYS A 210 -51.46 -23.45 -10.42
C LYS A 210 -51.12 -22.32 -9.45
N VAL A 211 -50.88 -21.08 -9.92
CA VAL A 211 -50.53 -19.91 -9.07
C VAL A 211 -51.40 -19.88 -7.82
N ALA A 212 -50.76 -19.95 -6.63
CA ALA A 212 -51.30 -19.72 -5.30
C ALA A 212 -52.81 -19.47 -5.33
N GLU A 213 -53.59 -20.54 -5.19
CA GLU A 213 -55.04 -20.57 -5.47
C GLU A 213 -55.80 -19.52 -4.63
N SER A 214 -55.18 -19.02 -3.55
CA SER A 214 -55.75 -18.03 -2.64
C SER A 214 -55.11 -16.63 -2.77
N PHE A 215 -55.96 -15.60 -2.80
CA PHE A 215 -55.55 -14.18 -2.82
C PHE A 215 -54.55 -13.78 -1.71
N PRO A 216 -54.66 -14.26 -0.45
CA PRO A 216 -53.71 -13.92 0.61
C PRO A 216 -52.27 -14.40 0.34
N GLN A 217 -52.10 -15.58 -0.26
CA GLN A 217 -50.77 -16.11 -0.58
C GLN A 217 -50.03 -15.26 -1.63
N ARG A 218 -50.76 -14.69 -2.59
CA ARG A 218 -50.19 -13.79 -3.60
C ARG A 218 -49.69 -12.48 -3.00
N ILE A 219 -50.44 -11.93 -2.03
CA ILE A 219 -50.02 -10.72 -1.31
C ILE A 219 -48.75 -11.00 -0.49
N ILE A 220 -48.71 -12.12 0.25
CA ILE A 220 -47.54 -12.50 1.04
C ILE A 220 -46.30 -12.67 0.15
N LEU A 221 -46.44 -13.35 -0.99
CA LEU A 221 -45.35 -13.49 -1.95
C LEU A 221 -44.92 -12.14 -2.54
N GLY A 222 -45.87 -11.25 -2.87
CA GLY A 222 -45.56 -9.90 -3.35
C GLY A 222 -44.77 -9.08 -2.33
N ILE A 223 -45.17 -9.12 -1.06
CA ILE A 223 -44.47 -8.47 0.05
C ILE A 223 -43.07 -9.08 0.22
N TRP A 224 -42.95 -10.41 0.18
CA TRP A 224 -41.66 -11.10 0.29
C TRP A 224 -40.70 -10.73 -0.85
N MET A 225 -41.19 -10.69 -2.10
CA MET A 225 -40.41 -10.28 -3.26
C MET A 225 -39.93 -8.83 -3.16
N LEU A 226 -40.79 -7.93 -2.67
CA LEU A 226 -40.41 -6.54 -2.41
C LEU A 226 -39.32 -6.44 -1.33
N ASN A 227 -39.45 -7.18 -0.23
CA ASN A 227 -38.44 -7.22 0.83
C ASN A 227 -37.09 -7.74 0.33
N ILE A 228 -37.07 -8.82 -0.47
CA ILE A 228 -35.83 -9.33 -1.06
C ILE A 228 -35.21 -8.31 -2.02
N ALA A 229 -36.03 -7.66 -2.85
CA ALA A 229 -35.53 -6.66 -3.80
C ALA A 229 -34.83 -5.50 -3.06
N VAL A 230 -35.42 -5.02 -1.95
CA VAL A 230 -34.82 -4.01 -1.08
C VAL A 230 -33.54 -4.53 -0.43
N LEU A 231 -33.59 -5.71 0.21
CA LEU A 231 -32.44 -6.30 0.90
C LEU A 231 -31.25 -6.52 -0.03
N THR A 232 -31.48 -7.10 -1.20
CA THR A 232 -30.41 -7.34 -2.20
C THR A 232 -29.84 -6.03 -2.75
N SER A 233 -30.67 -5.00 -2.93
CA SER A 233 -30.22 -3.67 -3.36
C SER A 233 -29.33 -3.02 -2.29
N ILE A 234 -29.73 -3.08 -1.02
CA ILE A 234 -28.93 -2.55 0.11
C ILE A 234 -27.62 -3.33 0.25
N TYR A 235 -27.64 -4.66 0.16
CA TYR A 235 -26.41 -5.47 0.19
C TYR A 235 -25.45 -5.07 -0.94
N SER A 236 -25.97 -4.95 -2.18
CA SER A 236 -25.16 -4.57 -3.33
C SER A 236 -24.60 -3.16 -3.21
N GLY A 237 -25.38 -2.20 -2.71
CA GLY A 237 -24.95 -0.82 -2.49
C GLY A 237 -23.93 -0.70 -1.36
N GLY A 238 -24.13 -1.41 -0.25
CA GLY A 238 -23.19 -1.45 0.88
C GLY A 238 -21.86 -2.09 0.49
N LEU A 239 -21.90 -3.21 -0.23
CA LEU A 239 -20.70 -3.85 -0.76
C LEU A 239 -19.97 -2.93 -1.74
N LEU A 240 -20.70 -2.27 -2.65
CA LEU A 240 -20.12 -1.32 -3.59
C LEU A 240 -19.44 -0.16 -2.85
N SER A 241 -20.08 0.42 -1.84
CA SER A 241 -19.52 1.51 -1.04
C SER A 241 -18.22 1.12 -0.31
N GLU A 242 -18.15 -0.09 0.24
CA GLU A 242 -16.94 -0.58 0.93
C GLU A 242 -15.81 -0.88 -0.07
N LEU A 243 -16.14 -1.32 -1.29
CA LEU A 243 -15.18 -1.55 -2.35
C LEU A 243 -14.67 -0.24 -2.98
N THR A 244 -15.50 0.81 -3.04
CA THR A 244 -15.09 2.11 -3.58
C THR A 244 -14.27 2.92 -2.58
N VAL A 245 -14.64 2.91 -1.30
CA VAL A 245 -13.88 3.56 -0.22
C VAL A 245 -13.30 2.48 0.70
N PRO A 246 -12.12 1.94 0.39
CA PRO A 246 -11.52 0.94 1.25
C PRO A 246 -11.28 1.56 2.63
N ASN A 247 -11.69 0.86 3.68
CA ASN A 247 -11.39 1.20 5.06
C ASN A 247 -9.86 1.16 5.27
N SER A 248 -9.23 2.28 4.99
CA SER A 248 -7.80 2.37 4.91
C SER A 248 -7.32 2.92 6.25
N ASN A 249 -6.64 2.08 7.03
CA ASN A 249 -5.87 2.50 8.20
C ASN A 249 -4.61 3.29 7.79
N ILE A 250 -4.66 3.96 6.64
CA ILE A 250 -3.55 4.69 6.05
C ILE A 250 -3.30 5.92 6.92
N ILE A 251 -2.03 6.10 7.25
CA ILE A 251 -1.56 7.23 8.02
C ILE A 251 -1.24 8.34 7.02
N ASP A 252 -2.22 9.20 6.76
CA ASP A 252 -2.15 10.31 5.81
C ASP A 252 -1.84 11.66 6.51
N SER A 253 -2.36 11.85 7.73
CA SER A 253 -2.20 13.07 8.52
C SER A 253 -1.24 12.88 9.71
N ILE A 254 -0.59 13.98 10.12
CA ILE A 254 0.27 14.06 11.30
C ILE A 254 -0.50 13.69 12.58
N GLU A 255 -1.81 13.95 12.65
CA GLU A 255 -2.63 13.57 13.80
C GLU A 255 -2.82 12.06 13.87
N LYS A 256 -3.20 11.43 12.77
CA LYS A 256 -3.27 9.96 12.67
C LYS A 256 -1.91 9.31 12.93
N LEU A 257 -0.82 9.96 12.53
CA LEU A 257 0.54 9.52 12.83
C LEU A 257 0.80 9.53 14.34
N ALA A 258 0.45 10.61 15.03
CA ALA A 258 0.60 10.74 16.48
C ALA A 258 -0.26 9.70 17.22
N ASP A 259 -1.50 9.47 16.79
CA ASP A 259 -2.40 8.46 17.37
C ASP A 259 -1.88 7.05 17.14
N ALA A 260 -1.32 6.76 15.96
CA ALA A 260 -0.71 5.47 15.64
C ALA A 260 0.54 5.21 16.50
N CYS A 261 1.33 6.24 16.79
CA CYS A 261 2.44 6.12 17.73
C CYS A 261 1.96 5.85 19.16
N GLN A 262 0.99 6.63 19.66
CA GLN A 262 0.51 6.50 21.05
C GLN A 262 -0.14 5.14 21.30
N SER A 263 -0.86 4.63 20.31
CA SER A 263 -1.44 3.29 20.36
C SER A 263 -0.42 2.16 20.15
N GLY A 264 0.87 2.47 19.95
CA GLY A 264 1.93 1.49 19.75
C GLY A 264 1.85 0.71 18.44
N ARG A 265 1.00 1.16 17.49
CA ARG A 265 0.81 0.54 16.16
C ARG A 265 1.89 0.94 15.16
N LEU A 266 2.62 2.02 15.43
CA LEU A 266 3.66 2.58 14.58
C LEU A 266 4.96 2.72 15.35
N THR A 267 6.06 2.21 14.76
CA THR A 267 7.42 2.46 15.23
C THR A 267 8.14 3.38 14.27
N MET A 268 8.53 4.56 14.74
CA MET A 268 9.30 5.51 13.95
C MET A 268 10.80 5.24 14.07
N PHE A 269 11.44 5.04 12.92
CA PHE A 269 12.89 4.99 12.76
C PHE A 269 13.39 6.35 12.28
N GLY A 270 14.46 6.81 12.91
CA GLY A 270 15.13 8.03 12.53
C GLY A 270 16.52 8.04 13.10
N THR A 271 17.41 8.84 12.51
CA THR A 271 18.67 9.11 13.19
C THR A 271 18.39 10.00 14.40
N VAL A 272 19.16 9.83 15.48
CA VAL A 272 19.13 10.72 16.66
C VAL A 272 19.24 12.19 16.24
N LYS A 273 19.94 12.45 15.13
CA LYS A 273 20.27 13.79 14.64
C LYS A 273 19.09 14.45 13.92
N ASP A 274 18.41 13.74 13.03
CA ASP A 274 17.18 14.23 12.35
C ASP A 274 16.04 14.43 13.35
N PHE A 275 15.97 13.55 14.36
CA PHE A 275 14.97 13.65 15.42
C PHE A 275 15.20 14.84 16.34
N ASN A 276 16.44 15.15 16.75
CA ASN A 276 16.72 16.32 17.58
C ASN A 276 16.36 17.63 16.86
N PHE A 277 16.62 17.70 15.55
CA PHE A 277 16.18 18.82 14.73
C PHE A 277 14.65 18.92 14.72
N PHE A 278 13.96 17.82 14.45
CA PHE A 278 12.50 17.75 14.47
C PHE A 278 11.90 18.12 15.83
N ARG A 279 12.46 17.62 16.93
CA ARG A 279 12.03 17.88 18.31
C ARG A 279 12.14 19.35 18.68
N ASN A 280 13.19 20.03 18.23
CA ASN A 280 13.34 21.47 18.48
C ASN A 280 12.28 22.30 17.74
N PHE A 281 11.80 21.81 16.59
CA PHE A 281 10.77 22.47 15.78
C PHE A 281 9.35 22.12 16.23
N THR A 282 9.12 20.90 16.66
CA THR A 282 7.78 20.43 17.07
C THR A 282 7.63 20.55 18.58
N ARG A 283 6.95 21.62 19.03
CA ARG A 283 6.47 21.77 20.42
C ARG A 283 5.38 20.76 20.82
N LYS A 284 4.99 19.84 19.91
CA LYS A 284 3.94 18.85 20.17
C LYS A 284 4.51 17.68 20.99
N LYS A 285 4.21 17.70 22.29
CA LYS A 285 4.52 16.65 23.27
C LYS A 285 4.02 15.26 22.87
N SER A 286 3.00 15.19 22.00
CA SER A 286 2.37 13.94 21.55
C SER A 286 3.28 13.03 20.71
N LEU A 287 4.36 13.56 20.09
CA LEU A 287 5.31 12.76 19.30
C LEU A 287 6.55 12.28 20.09
N GLU A 288 6.70 12.67 21.36
CA GLU A 288 7.89 12.33 22.16
C GLU A 288 7.99 10.83 22.47
N ASN A 289 6.86 10.13 22.58
CA ASN A 289 6.80 8.69 22.90
C ASN A 289 6.88 7.76 21.68
N CYS A 290 7.01 8.27 20.46
CA CYS A 290 6.91 7.48 19.21
C CYS A 290 8.11 6.56 18.88
N GLN A 291 9.18 6.48 19.68
CA GLN A 291 10.50 6.18 19.13
C GLN A 291 11.19 4.89 19.62
N GLU A 292 11.76 4.14 18.66
CA GLU A 292 12.95 3.30 18.85
C GLU A 292 14.17 3.96 18.18
N THR A 293 15.20 4.25 18.96
CA THR A 293 16.40 4.96 18.48
C THR A 293 17.34 4.02 17.74
N ILE A 294 17.79 4.38 16.55
CA ILE A 294 18.78 3.60 15.79
C ILE A 294 20.19 4.15 16.05
N SER A 295 21.12 3.25 16.38
CA SER A 295 22.56 3.50 16.41
C SER A 295 23.06 3.89 15.00
N MET A 296 23.87 4.95 14.98
CA MET A 296 24.29 5.71 13.80
C MET A 296 25.07 4.85 12.79
N GLN A 297 24.48 4.53 11.62
CA GLN A 297 25.29 4.13 10.45
C GLN A 297 24.58 4.23 9.08
N LYS A 298 23.24 4.12 9.00
CA LYS A 298 22.45 4.30 7.75
C LYS A 298 21.38 5.38 7.93
N SER A 299 20.95 6.04 6.84
CA SER A 299 19.83 6.98 6.91
C SER A 299 18.53 6.28 7.33
N GLY A 300 17.66 6.96 8.08
CA GLY A 300 16.42 6.37 8.61
C GLY A 300 15.55 5.75 7.52
N ILE A 301 15.53 6.38 6.34
CA ILE A 301 14.76 5.91 5.19
C ILE A 301 15.36 4.69 4.49
N GLU A 302 16.68 4.58 4.37
CA GLU A 302 17.31 3.38 3.79
C GLU A 302 17.04 2.15 4.65
N LYS A 303 17.05 2.32 5.98
CA LYS A 303 16.69 1.24 6.91
C LYS A 303 15.20 0.90 6.87
N LEU A 304 14.33 1.90 6.65
CA LEU A 304 12.90 1.66 6.42
C LEU A 304 12.70 0.82 5.16
N VAL A 305 13.35 1.19 4.06
CA VAL A 305 13.28 0.44 2.79
C VAL A 305 13.82 -0.98 2.98
N GLU A 306 15.00 -1.14 3.58
CA GLU A 306 15.61 -2.45 3.88
C GLU A 306 14.67 -3.32 4.71
N LYS A 307 14.15 -2.80 5.83
CA LYS A 307 13.19 -3.53 6.67
C LYS A 307 11.88 -3.83 5.95
N THR A 308 11.41 -2.94 5.08
CA THR A 308 10.17 -3.17 4.32
C THR A 308 10.36 -4.28 3.29
N ILE A 309 11.53 -4.33 2.65
CA ILE A 309 11.91 -5.43 1.75
C ILE A 309 12.05 -6.74 2.54
N GLU A 310 12.69 -6.72 3.71
CA GLU A 310 12.77 -7.89 4.59
C GLU A 310 11.38 -8.40 5.01
N MET A 311 10.49 -7.51 5.44
CA MET A 311 9.11 -7.86 5.84
C MET A 311 8.37 -8.59 4.71
N LYS A 312 8.56 -8.17 3.46
CA LYS A 312 7.97 -8.82 2.30
C LYS A 312 8.60 -10.17 1.96
N MET A 313 9.92 -10.29 2.02
CA MET A 313 10.59 -11.58 1.77
C MET A 313 10.19 -12.63 2.81
N VAL A 314 9.96 -12.21 4.05
CA VAL A 314 9.51 -13.05 5.17
C VAL A 314 8.10 -13.63 4.93
N ASN A 315 7.26 -13.02 4.09
CA ASN A 315 5.93 -13.57 3.77
C ASN A 315 5.99 -14.89 2.95
N GLY A 316 7.13 -15.24 2.35
CA GLY A 316 7.29 -16.46 1.53
C GLY A 316 7.69 -17.74 2.27
N HIS A 317 8.18 -17.67 3.52
CA HIS A 317 8.73 -18.85 4.22
C HIS A 317 7.99 -19.19 5.52
N TYR A 318 7.59 -20.45 5.68
CA TYR A 318 6.82 -21.00 6.80
C TYR A 318 7.46 -20.75 8.20
N GLN A 319 8.78 -20.57 8.28
CA GLN A 319 9.51 -20.26 9.51
C GLN A 319 9.34 -18.81 10.02
N ALA A 320 8.68 -17.93 9.26
CA ALA A 320 8.43 -16.54 9.59
C ALA A 320 7.44 -16.29 10.74
N ARG A 321 6.63 -17.30 11.11
CA ARG A 321 5.48 -17.13 12.01
C ARG A 321 5.86 -16.74 13.45
N LYS A 322 7.05 -17.11 13.93
CA LYS A 322 7.53 -16.76 15.28
C LYS A 322 8.13 -15.34 15.36
N ARG A 323 8.57 -14.78 14.22
CA ARG A 323 9.04 -13.37 14.11
C ARG A 323 7.88 -12.39 13.87
N ARG A 324 6.72 -12.83 13.36
CA ARG A 324 5.54 -11.98 13.06
C ARG A 324 5.05 -11.09 14.22
N LYS A 325 5.01 -11.59 15.47
CA LYS A 325 4.54 -10.78 16.61
C LYS A 325 5.38 -9.52 16.87
N LYS A 326 6.61 -9.43 16.35
CA LYS A 326 7.50 -8.26 16.50
C LYS A 326 7.35 -7.24 15.34
N TYR A 327 6.74 -7.63 14.22
CA TYR A 327 6.65 -6.81 12.99
C TYR A 327 5.20 -6.56 12.54
N ASP A 328 4.19 -6.82 13.37
CA ASP A 328 2.81 -6.39 13.08
C ASP A 328 2.63 -4.87 13.18
N ASN A 329 3.65 -4.15 13.66
CA ASN A 329 3.66 -2.69 13.76
C ASN A 329 4.13 -2.07 12.44
N ILE A 330 3.41 -1.04 12.00
CA ILE A 330 3.78 -0.20 10.87
C ILE A 330 5.12 0.46 11.20
N ILE A 331 5.98 0.57 10.20
CA ILE A 331 7.27 1.22 10.36
C ILE A 331 7.24 2.55 9.62
N GLY A 332 7.77 3.62 10.21
CA GLY A 332 7.87 4.91 9.52
C GLY A 332 9.19 5.63 9.75
N THR A 333 9.45 6.69 8.98
CA THR A 333 10.59 7.59 9.14
C THR A 333 10.17 9.01 8.80
N PHE A 334 10.84 9.99 9.41
CA PHE A 334 10.79 11.37 8.94
C PHE A 334 11.74 11.55 7.77
N VAL A 335 11.35 12.31 6.75
CA VAL A 335 12.12 12.48 5.52
C VAL A 335 11.64 13.71 4.73
N SER A 336 12.56 14.31 3.99
CA SER A 336 12.27 15.14 2.82
C SER A 336 11.33 14.41 1.84
N ARG A 337 10.29 15.10 1.37
CA ARG A 337 9.33 14.55 0.41
C ARG A 337 9.99 14.25 -0.92
N GLU A 338 10.86 15.13 -1.42
CA GLU A 338 11.60 14.89 -2.67
C GLU A 338 12.48 13.64 -2.58
N ARG A 339 13.21 13.48 -1.48
CA ARG A 339 14.02 12.28 -1.26
C ARG A 339 13.17 11.02 -1.20
N ALA A 340 12.03 11.07 -0.53
CA ALA A 340 11.13 9.92 -0.42
C ALA A 340 10.51 9.54 -1.78
N ASN A 341 10.11 10.54 -2.57
CA ASN A 341 9.58 10.34 -3.91
C ASN A 341 10.63 9.70 -4.83
N PHE A 342 11.86 10.22 -4.81
CA PHE A 342 12.97 9.62 -5.56
C PHE A 342 13.21 8.15 -5.16
N LEU A 343 13.27 7.86 -3.86
CA LEU A 343 13.46 6.49 -3.37
C LEU A 343 12.29 5.57 -3.72
N GLN A 344 11.05 6.08 -3.70
CA GLN A 344 9.88 5.32 -4.15
C GLN A 344 10.00 4.96 -5.63
N ASN A 345 10.54 5.84 -6.48
CA ASN A 345 10.81 5.52 -7.88
C ASN A 345 11.94 4.50 -8.07
N CYS A 346 12.97 4.53 -7.22
CA CYS A 346 14.06 3.55 -7.27
C CYS A 346 13.66 2.13 -6.82
N TYR A 347 12.78 2.02 -5.81
CA TYR A 347 12.42 0.72 -5.19
C TYR A 347 11.00 0.26 -5.52
N GLY A 348 10.21 1.08 -6.20
CA GLY A 348 8.81 0.85 -6.56
C GLY A 348 7.80 1.38 -5.54
N LEU A 349 6.56 1.59 -6.02
CA LEU A 349 5.44 2.11 -5.23
C LEU A 349 5.12 1.26 -3.98
N ASP A 350 5.40 -0.04 -4.05
CA ASP A 350 5.13 -0.94 -2.93
C ASP A 350 6.23 -0.93 -1.86
N ALA A 351 7.35 -0.21 -2.05
CA ALA A 351 8.43 -0.16 -1.06
C ALA A 351 8.18 0.88 0.04
N LEU A 352 7.47 1.96 -0.30
CA LEU A 352 7.29 3.11 0.57
C LEU A 352 5.92 3.74 0.31
N TYR A 353 5.15 3.98 1.37
CA TYR A 353 3.97 4.83 1.32
C TYR A 353 4.34 6.25 1.72
N LEU A 354 3.99 7.20 0.84
CA LEU A 354 4.15 8.63 1.06
C LEU A 354 2.76 9.26 1.09
N PRO A 355 2.40 10.02 2.14
CA PRO A 355 1.10 10.67 2.22
C PRO A 355 0.96 11.75 1.12
N PRO A 356 -0.27 12.13 0.72
CA PRO A 356 -0.51 13.15 -0.29
C PRO A 356 0.00 14.53 0.15
N SER A 357 0.35 15.41 -0.79
CA SER A 357 0.95 16.72 -0.52
C SER A 357 -0.03 17.77 -0.01
N ASN A 358 -0.52 17.54 1.21
CA ASN A 358 -1.44 18.41 1.92
C ASN A 358 -0.73 19.07 3.12
N TYR A 359 -1.32 20.15 3.63
CA TYR A 359 -0.84 20.81 4.86
C TYR A 359 -0.94 19.89 6.08
N GLU A 360 -1.83 18.89 6.07
CA GLU A 360 -2.02 17.93 7.17
C GLU A 360 -0.93 16.87 7.27
N SER A 361 -0.23 16.59 6.15
CA SER A 361 0.83 15.57 6.08
C SER A 361 2.24 16.18 6.11
N THR A 362 2.32 17.51 6.01
CA THR A 362 3.58 18.25 5.88
C THR A 362 3.88 18.95 7.20
N PHE A 363 5.06 18.70 7.78
CA PHE A 363 5.45 19.34 9.03
C PHE A 363 5.85 20.79 8.84
N PHE A 364 6.73 21.05 7.86
CA PHE A 364 7.19 22.39 7.49
C PHE A 364 7.89 22.35 6.13
N THR A 365 7.99 23.52 5.51
CA THR A 365 8.69 23.72 4.24
C THR A 365 10.20 23.84 4.48
N LEU A 366 10.99 23.15 3.66
CA LEU A 366 12.44 23.21 3.64
C LEU A 366 12.90 24.01 2.42
N TRP A 367 13.82 24.94 2.65
CA TRP A 367 14.40 25.74 1.57
C TRP A 367 15.80 25.20 1.32
N VAL A 368 16.06 24.73 0.11
CA VAL A 368 17.37 24.19 -0.27
C VAL A 368 18.14 25.29 -0.97
N ALA A 369 19.33 25.56 -0.46
CA ALA A 369 20.18 26.66 -0.90
C ALA A 369 21.65 26.23 -0.82
N ILE A 370 22.47 26.77 -1.72
CA ILE A 370 23.90 26.48 -1.76
C ILE A 370 24.59 27.35 -0.71
N PRO A 371 25.15 26.78 0.37
CA PRO A 371 25.96 27.54 1.32
C PRO A 371 27.28 27.96 0.70
N ILE A 372 27.73 29.18 1.02
CA ILE A 372 28.95 29.80 0.51
C ILE A 372 29.87 30.18 1.68
N SER A 373 31.18 30.25 1.40
CA SER A 373 32.16 30.71 2.38
C SER A 373 32.05 32.22 2.55
N PRO A 374 31.82 32.73 3.78
CA PRO A 374 31.73 34.17 4.02
C PRO A 374 33.08 34.89 3.81
N LYS A 375 34.20 34.15 3.79
CA LYS A 375 35.55 34.71 3.64
C LYS A 375 36.02 34.77 2.18
N ASN A 376 35.75 33.71 1.41
CA ASN A 376 36.35 33.53 0.08
C ASN A 376 35.41 33.89 -1.09
N PHE A 377 34.10 33.94 -0.85
CA PHE A 377 33.10 34.06 -1.90
C PHE A 377 32.50 35.47 -1.97
N HIS A 378 32.82 36.22 -3.02
CA HIS A 378 32.35 37.61 -3.21
C HIS A 378 31.34 37.78 -4.36
N TYR A 379 30.97 36.71 -5.07
CA TYR A 379 30.12 36.77 -6.28
C TYR A 379 28.66 36.37 -6.01
N GLN A 380 28.18 36.62 -4.79
CA GLN A 380 26.86 36.18 -4.34
C GLN A 380 25.74 36.77 -5.21
N THR A 381 25.83 38.06 -5.54
CA THR A 381 24.86 38.78 -6.34
C THR A 381 24.73 38.21 -7.75
N GLU A 382 25.86 38.01 -8.42
CA GLU A 382 25.92 37.53 -9.80
C GLU A 382 25.36 36.11 -9.88
N PHE A 383 25.79 35.21 -8.98
CA PHE A 383 25.31 33.84 -8.95
C PHE A 383 23.81 33.78 -8.63
N ASN A 384 23.32 34.64 -7.72
CA ASN A 384 21.91 34.70 -7.38
C ASN A 384 21.03 35.07 -8.58
N ASP A 385 21.48 36.00 -9.43
CA ASP A 385 20.74 36.40 -10.63
C ASP A 385 20.54 35.22 -11.58
N VAL A 386 21.60 34.45 -11.85
CA VAL A 386 21.53 33.28 -12.73
C VAL A 386 20.70 32.17 -12.11
N ILE A 387 20.89 31.87 -10.83
CA ILE A 387 20.11 30.84 -10.12
C ILE A 387 18.62 31.20 -10.08
N SER A 388 18.28 32.46 -9.84
CA SER A 388 16.90 32.93 -9.84
C SER A 388 16.27 32.81 -11.24
N GLN A 389 17.02 33.15 -12.30
CA GLN A 389 16.58 32.97 -13.68
C GLN A 389 16.31 31.49 -14.01
N LEU A 390 17.24 30.58 -13.67
CA LEU A 390 17.09 29.13 -13.88
C LEU A 390 15.93 28.55 -13.08
N LYS A 391 15.72 29.03 -11.85
CA LYS A 391 14.55 28.64 -11.05
C LYS A 391 13.26 29.10 -11.71
N SER A 392 13.21 30.35 -12.18
CA SER A 392 12.03 30.94 -12.82
C SER A 392 11.68 30.32 -14.17
N SER A 393 12.69 29.81 -14.90
CA SER A 393 12.47 29.12 -16.18
C SER A 393 11.88 27.72 -16.02
N GLY A 394 11.90 27.17 -14.80
CA GLY A 394 11.40 25.83 -14.50
C GLY A 394 12.37 24.70 -14.86
N ILE A 395 13.57 25.00 -15.36
CA ILE A 395 14.52 23.96 -15.80
C ILE A 395 14.96 23.03 -14.67
N LEU A 396 15.06 23.57 -13.44
CA LEU A 396 15.37 22.77 -12.25
C LEU A 396 14.32 21.68 -12.01
N LYS A 397 13.03 21.99 -12.23
CA LYS A 397 11.94 21.01 -12.07
C LYS A 397 12.01 19.94 -13.14
N LEU A 398 12.28 20.34 -14.38
CA LEU A 398 12.46 19.41 -15.49
C LEU A 398 13.61 18.43 -15.24
N TRP A 399 14.73 18.89 -14.67
CA TRP A 399 15.83 18.00 -14.28
C TRP A 399 15.44 17.03 -13.17
N ALA A 400 14.71 17.50 -12.15
CA ALA A 400 14.22 16.65 -11.07
C ALA A 400 13.28 15.54 -11.60
N GLU A 401 12.36 15.91 -12.50
CA GLU A 401 11.45 14.97 -13.16
C GLU A 401 12.22 13.96 -14.01
N HIS A 402 13.16 14.41 -14.83
CA HIS A 402 14.02 13.54 -15.65
C HIS A 402 14.77 12.52 -14.79
N ILE A 403 15.45 12.97 -13.73
CA ILE A 403 16.17 12.09 -12.80
C ILE A 403 15.23 11.08 -12.14
N SER A 404 14.01 11.50 -11.78
CA SER A 404 13.02 10.62 -11.18
C SER A 404 12.47 9.57 -12.16
N LEU A 405 12.29 9.94 -13.43
CA LEU A 405 11.85 9.06 -14.51
C LEU A 405 12.93 8.06 -14.90
N ASP A 406 14.19 8.48 -14.94
CA ASP A 406 15.33 7.60 -15.16
C ASP A 406 15.41 6.53 -14.07
N ALA A 407 15.27 6.94 -12.81
CA ALA A 407 15.23 6.03 -11.67
C ALA A 407 14.07 5.02 -11.77
N LYS A 408 12.87 5.50 -12.13
CA LYS A 408 11.67 4.67 -12.32
C LYS A 408 11.86 3.68 -13.47
N THR A 409 12.39 4.13 -14.60
CA THR A 409 12.64 3.30 -15.78
C THR A 409 13.67 2.21 -15.49
N SER A 410 14.75 2.56 -14.80
CA SER A 410 15.78 1.60 -14.37
C SER A 410 15.22 0.54 -13.43
N TYR A 411 14.34 0.92 -12.50
CA TYR A 411 13.63 -0.04 -11.64
C TYR A 411 12.78 -1.03 -12.45
N TYR A 412 11.95 -0.54 -13.39
CA TYR A 412 11.10 -1.41 -14.20
C TYR A 412 11.90 -2.31 -15.14
N LYS A 413 13.00 -1.82 -15.74
CA LYS A 413 13.91 -2.64 -16.53
C LYS A 413 14.49 -3.79 -15.71
N HIS A 414 14.96 -3.51 -14.49
CA HIS A 414 15.50 -4.55 -13.60
C HIS A 414 14.44 -5.53 -13.10
N LYS A 415 13.23 -5.03 -12.82
CA LYS A 415 12.10 -5.89 -12.46
C LYS A 415 11.74 -6.81 -13.63
N ALA A 416 11.67 -6.30 -14.86
CA ALA A 416 11.40 -7.07 -16.07
C ALA A 416 12.49 -8.11 -16.35
N SER A 417 13.77 -7.75 -16.21
CA SER A 417 14.87 -8.72 -16.40
C SER A 417 14.82 -9.87 -15.39
N LYS A 418 14.41 -9.58 -14.14
CA LYS A 418 14.24 -10.58 -13.09
C LYS A 418 13.00 -11.48 -13.30
N PHE A 419 11.99 -10.99 -14.02
CA PHE A 419 10.84 -11.78 -14.46
C PHE A 419 11.15 -12.61 -15.72
N HIS A 420 12.00 -12.11 -16.63
CA HIS A 420 12.45 -12.87 -17.80
C HIS A 420 13.34 -14.07 -17.46
N GLU A 421 13.96 -14.11 -16.28
CA GLU A 421 14.66 -15.29 -15.78
C GLU A 421 13.72 -16.41 -15.29
N TYR A 422 12.39 -16.19 -15.29
CA TYR A 422 11.38 -17.19 -14.89
C TYR A 422 10.20 -17.33 -15.86
N SER A 423 10.15 -16.60 -16.97
CA SER A 423 9.12 -16.79 -18.00
C SER A 423 9.63 -16.33 -19.36
N ASP A 424 10.35 -17.22 -20.05
CA ASP A 424 10.34 -17.23 -21.51
C ASP A 424 8.97 -17.76 -21.96
N LYS A 425 8.00 -16.85 -22.01
CA LYS A 425 6.89 -16.77 -22.95
C LYS A 425 5.95 -15.64 -22.53
N ASP A 426 5.55 -14.89 -23.55
CA ASP A 426 4.47 -13.90 -23.58
C ASP A 426 4.90 -12.45 -23.27
N MET A 427 5.53 -11.82 -24.28
CA MET A 427 5.31 -10.40 -24.57
C MET A 427 3.90 -10.23 -25.12
N ASP A 428 3.12 -9.29 -24.56
CA ASP A 428 2.66 -8.14 -25.35
C ASP A 428 1.88 -7.14 -24.47
N ASN A 429 2.08 -5.87 -24.82
CA ASN A 429 1.29 -4.68 -24.49
C ASN A 429 1.44 -4.06 -23.09
N SER A 430 2.43 -3.18 -23.01
CA SER A 430 2.43 -1.99 -22.16
C SER A 430 1.61 -0.88 -22.84
N ASP A 431 0.40 -0.60 -22.37
CA ASP A 431 -0.28 0.65 -22.66
C ASP A 431 -0.12 1.60 -21.47
N ASP A 432 0.53 2.73 -21.76
CA ASP A 432 0.52 3.95 -20.98
C ASP A 432 -0.90 4.53 -20.96
N SER A 433 -1.51 4.55 -19.78
CA SER A 433 -2.53 5.56 -19.48
C SER A 433 -2.53 5.80 -17.97
N ASP A 434 -2.27 7.06 -17.61
CA ASP A 434 -2.58 7.63 -16.30
C ASP A 434 -4.11 7.63 -16.10
N GLU A 435 -4.68 6.45 -15.90
CA GLU A 435 -6.02 6.29 -15.35
C GLU A 435 -5.88 5.95 -13.87
N ILE A 436 -6.55 6.74 -13.03
CA ILE A 436 -6.72 6.51 -11.60
C ILE A 436 -7.05 5.03 -11.40
N ILE A 437 -6.07 4.26 -10.90
CA ILE A 437 -6.21 2.82 -10.70
C ILE A 437 -7.23 2.63 -9.58
N VAL A 438 -8.52 2.57 -9.95
CA VAL A 438 -9.51 1.83 -9.18
C VAL A 438 -8.94 0.41 -9.18
N SER A 439 -8.44 -0.03 -8.02
CA SER A 439 -7.79 -1.32 -7.88
C SER A 439 -8.67 -2.40 -8.49
N LYS A 440 -8.27 -2.96 -9.64
CA LYS A 440 -8.98 -4.07 -10.28
C LYS A 440 -9.15 -5.17 -9.24
N ILE A 441 -10.36 -5.71 -9.10
CA ILE A 441 -10.62 -6.84 -8.20
C ILE A 441 -9.78 -8.01 -8.72
N THR A 442 -8.70 -8.32 -8.02
CA THR A 442 -7.80 -9.42 -8.41
C THR A 442 -8.36 -10.75 -7.93
N LEU A 443 -7.92 -11.86 -8.52
CA LEU A 443 -8.34 -13.22 -8.12
C LEU A 443 -8.18 -13.47 -6.61
N ASN A 444 -7.18 -12.85 -5.98
CA ASN A 444 -6.95 -12.93 -4.54
C ASN A 444 -8.12 -12.38 -3.71
N HIS A 445 -8.86 -11.40 -4.21
CA HIS A 445 -10.04 -10.86 -3.55
C HIS A 445 -11.20 -11.86 -3.53
N MET A 446 -11.31 -12.69 -4.58
CA MET A 446 -12.41 -13.66 -4.77
C MET A 446 -12.08 -15.07 -4.27
N HIS A 447 -10.83 -15.33 -3.87
CA HIS A 447 -10.36 -16.67 -3.44
C HIS A 447 -11.25 -17.29 -2.35
N ILE A 448 -11.81 -16.48 -1.46
CA ILE A 448 -12.68 -16.94 -0.37
C ILE A 448 -14.04 -17.42 -0.90
N VAL A 449 -14.61 -16.72 -1.88
CA VAL A 449 -15.85 -17.14 -2.53
C VAL A 449 -15.66 -18.50 -3.20
N PHE A 450 -14.50 -18.71 -3.84
CA PHE A 450 -14.13 -20.01 -4.42
C PHE A 450 -13.93 -21.10 -3.36
N ILE A 451 -13.31 -20.80 -2.20
CA ILE A 451 -13.21 -21.76 -1.09
C ILE A 451 -14.61 -22.20 -0.63
N VAL A 452 -15.51 -21.24 -0.39
CA VAL A 452 -16.88 -21.54 0.04
C VAL A 452 -17.60 -22.40 -1.01
N LEU A 453 -17.44 -22.08 -2.30
CA LEU A 453 -18.00 -22.87 -3.39
C LEU A 453 -17.47 -24.31 -3.38
N ILE A 454 -16.17 -24.50 -3.20
CA ILE A 454 -15.55 -25.83 -3.13
C ILE A 454 -16.09 -26.62 -1.93
N ILE A 455 -16.21 -25.98 -0.76
CA ILE A 455 -16.81 -26.61 0.44
C ILE A 455 -18.26 -27.02 0.17
N CYS A 456 -19.05 -26.17 -0.47
CA CYS A 456 -20.44 -26.50 -0.84
C CYS A 456 -20.51 -27.67 -1.84
N LEU A 457 -19.62 -27.72 -2.83
CA LEU A 457 -19.55 -28.82 -3.79
C LEU A 457 -19.19 -30.15 -3.13
N ILE A 458 -18.20 -30.15 -2.22
CA ILE A 458 -17.82 -31.34 -1.45
C ILE A 458 -18.98 -31.81 -0.57
N ASN A 459 -19.68 -30.91 0.12
CA ASN A 459 -20.83 -31.30 0.93
C ASN A 459 -21.98 -31.85 0.08
N SER A 460 -22.23 -31.26 -1.09
CA SER A 460 -23.25 -31.72 -2.04
C SER A 460 -22.94 -33.13 -2.54
N THR A 461 -21.69 -33.43 -2.90
CA THR A 461 -21.30 -34.78 -3.34
C THR A 461 -21.40 -35.81 -2.22
N ILE A 462 -21.05 -35.44 -0.98
CA ILE A 462 -21.23 -36.31 0.20
C ILE A 462 -22.72 -36.62 0.41
N ILE A 463 -23.58 -35.61 0.45
CA ILE A 463 -25.03 -35.79 0.63
C ILE A 463 -25.62 -36.66 -0.50
N PHE A 464 -25.23 -36.41 -1.74
CA PHE A 464 -25.68 -37.20 -2.88
C PHE A 464 -25.25 -38.66 -2.79
N SER A 465 -24.01 -38.93 -2.37
CA SER A 465 -23.54 -40.31 -2.16
C SER A 465 -24.26 -41.02 -1.02
N LEU A 466 -24.57 -40.31 0.07
CA LEU A 466 -25.36 -40.82 1.19
C LEU A 466 -26.80 -41.14 0.76
N GLU A 467 -27.44 -40.27 0.00
CA GLU A 467 -28.79 -40.48 -0.57
C GLU A 467 -28.82 -41.72 -1.46
N ILE A 468 -27.84 -41.90 -2.35
CA ILE A 468 -27.73 -43.10 -3.19
C ILE A 468 -27.58 -44.35 -2.32
N LEU A 469 -26.71 -44.30 -1.30
CA LEU A 469 -26.49 -45.44 -0.41
C LEU A 469 -27.76 -45.80 0.37
N ILE A 470 -28.47 -44.80 0.91
CA ILE A 470 -29.77 -44.98 1.58
C ILE A 470 -30.81 -45.55 0.60
N ALA A 471 -30.86 -45.06 -0.64
CA ALA A 471 -31.76 -45.56 -1.66
C ALA A 471 -31.46 -47.02 -2.04
N CYS A 472 -30.18 -47.38 -2.19
CA CYS A 472 -29.75 -48.76 -2.43
C CYS A 472 -30.10 -49.69 -1.26
N LEU A 473 -29.88 -49.25 -0.01
CA LEU A 473 -30.26 -50.02 1.18
C LEU A 473 -31.79 -50.19 1.25
N ARG A 474 -32.56 -49.14 0.98
CA ARG A 474 -34.03 -49.19 0.95
C ARG A 474 -34.52 -50.13 -0.15
N PHE A 475 -33.88 -50.14 -1.33
CA PHE A 475 -34.19 -51.07 -2.42
C PHE A 475 -33.85 -52.53 -2.08
N GLN A 476 -32.73 -52.78 -1.39
CA GLN A 476 -32.38 -54.12 -0.91
C GLN A 476 -33.37 -54.63 0.15
N CYS A 477 -33.81 -53.76 1.07
CA CYS A 477 -34.87 -54.08 2.04
C CYS A 477 -36.18 -54.44 1.33
N ASP A 478 -36.63 -53.60 0.38
CA ASP A 478 -37.88 -53.81 -0.36
C ASP A 478 -37.83 -55.04 -1.29
N ARG A 479 -36.62 -55.42 -1.76
CA ARG A 479 -36.39 -56.68 -2.50
C ARG A 479 -36.43 -57.90 -1.59
N ASN A 480 -35.87 -57.82 -0.39
CA ASN A 480 -35.96 -58.88 0.62
C ASN A 480 -37.39 -59.08 1.12
N ASP A 481 -38.19 -58.02 1.24
CA ASP A 481 -39.60 -58.11 1.62
C ASP A 481 -40.46 -58.69 0.48
N ARG A 482 -40.17 -58.40 -0.80
CA ARG A 482 -40.85 -59.05 -1.93
C ARG A 482 -40.51 -60.53 -2.09
N LEU A 483 -39.31 -60.97 -1.71
CA LEU A 483 -38.93 -62.38 -1.69
C LEU A 483 -39.58 -63.19 -0.54
N LYS A 484 -40.18 -62.50 0.45
CA LYS A 484 -40.93 -63.13 1.55
C LYS A 484 -42.43 -63.29 1.26
N ILE A 485 -42.91 -62.99 0.05
CA ILE A 485 -44.27 -63.32 -0.40
C ILE A 485 -44.30 -64.77 -0.95
N HIS A 486 -43.82 -65.71 -0.15
CA HIS A 486 -44.27 -67.09 -0.07
C HIS A 486 -44.13 -67.48 1.41
N PRO A 487 -45.16 -68.11 1.99
CA PRO A 487 -45.53 -67.83 3.36
C PRO A 487 -44.54 -68.46 4.33
N PHE A 488 -43.78 -67.65 5.08
CA PHE A 488 -43.48 -67.99 6.47
C PHE A 488 -43.28 -66.71 7.29
N LYS A 489 -44.20 -66.56 8.21
CA LYS A 489 -44.41 -65.55 9.24
C LYS A 489 -43.25 -65.56 10.25
N ILE A 490 -42.56 -64.42 10.45
CA ILE A 490 -41.97 -64.01 11.75
C ILE A 490 -41.99 -62.47 11.84
N ASP A 491 -42.40 -62.00 13.00
CA ASP A 491 -42.84 -60.65 13.39
C ASP A 491 -41.78 -59.53 13.27
N CYS A 492 -42.27 -58.31 13.01
CA CYS A 492 -41.65 -57.03 13.39
C CYS A 492 -42.48 -56.40 14.50
#